data_AF-A0A822GHD3-F1
#
_entry.id   AF-A0A822GHD3-F1
#
_cell.length_a   1.000
_cell.length_b   1.000
_cell.length_c   1.000
_cell.angle_alpha   90.00
_cell.angle_beta   90.00
_cell.angle_gamma   90.00
#
_symmetry.space_group_name_H-M   'P 1'
#
loop_
_entity.id
_entity.type
_entity.pdbx_description
1 polymer ?
#
loop_
_entity_poly.entity_id
_entity_poly.type
_entity_poly.pdbx_seq_one_letter_code
_entity_poly.pdbx_strand_id
1 'polypeptide(L)' 'MADYLASTELYDPSTESWTMIGTMSTARSYHTASILANGTVLITGGETIEPIETSELYDPTIGLWTKTG' A
#
# COMPACT_ATOMS: atom_id res chain seq x y z
N MET A 1 -16.88 10.18 -9.73
CA MET A 1 -16.34 8.82 -9.58
C MET A 1 -15.30 8.89 -8.47
N ALA A 2 -15.27 7.92 -7.56
CA ALA A 2 -14.17 7.79 -6.62
C ALA A 2 -12.96 7.22 -7.38
N ASP A 3 -11.79 7.81 -7.17
CA ASP A 3 -10.54 7.33 -7.76
C ASP A 3 -9.93 6.27 -6.84
N TYR A 4 -9.76 5.05 -7.36
CA TYR A 4 -9.09 3.95 -6.68
C TYR A 4 -7.71 3.78 -7.30
N LEU A 5 -6.66 3.93 -6.49
CA LEU A 5 -5.29 3.88 -6.96
C LEU A 5 -4.58 2.64 -6.44
N ALA A 6 -3.74 2.05 -7.30
CA ALA A 6 -2.78 1.02 -6.94
C ALA A 6 -1.36 1.58 -6.80
N SER A 7 -1.12 2.83 -7.23
CA SER A 7 0.17 3.50 -7.09
C SER A 7 0.50 3.70 -5.62
N THR A 8 1.77 3.50 -5.27
CA THR A 8 2.27 3.85 -3.95
C THR A 8 3.51 4.72 -4.09
N GLU A 9 3.72 5.60 -3.12
CA GLU A 9 4.82 6.56 -3.12
C GLU A 9 5.50 6.53 -1.76
N LEU A 10 6.82 6.68 -1.76
CA LEU A 10 7.64 6.78 -0.56
C LEU A 10 8.13 8.23 -0.41
N TYR A 11 7.89 8.81 0.76
CA TYR A 11 8.41 10.12 1.13
C TYR A 11 9.77 10.00 1.79
N ASP A 12 10.77 10.70 1.27
CA ASP A 12 12.07 10.89 1.91
C ASP A 12 12.13 12.30 2.54
N PRO A 13 12.11 12.41 3.89
CA PRO A 13 12.20 13.70 4.58
C PRO A 13 13.55 14.43 4.41
N SER A 14 14.63 13.73 4.06
CA SER A 14 15.95 14.35 3.89
C SER A 14 16.06 15.15 2.59
N THR A 15 15.29 14.77 1.58
CA THR A 15 15.22 15.43 0.28
C THR A 15 13.86 16.09 0.01
N GLU A 16 12.94 16.02 0.98
CA GLU A 16 11.56 16.54 0.88
C GLU A 16 10.84 16.09 -0.41
N SER A 17 11.08 14.85 -0.84
CA SER A 17 10.66 14.37 -2.15
C SER A 17 9.86 13.07 -2.06
N TRP A 18 8.91 12.93 -2.98
CA TRP A 18 8.13 11.71 -3.17
C TRP A 18 8.71 10.91 -4.33
N THR A 19 8.88 9.61 -4.14
CA THR A 19 9.30 8.67 -5.17
C THR A 19 8.21 7.63 -5.40
N MET A 20 7.79 7.44 -6.65
CA MET A 20 6.87 6.36 -6.99
C MET A 20 7.57 5.02 -6.77
N ILE A 21 6.96 4.15 -5.98
CA ILE A 21 7.46 2.80 -5.68
C ILE A 21 6.50 1.76 -6.28
N GLY A 22 6.75 0.47 -6.01
CA GLY A 22 5.95 -0.64 -6.54
C GLY A 22 4.44 -0.44 -6.36
N THR A 23 3.64 -0.99 -7.25
CA THR A 23 2.18 -0.88 -7.18
C THR A 23 1.60 -1.99 -6.31
N MET A 24 0.55 -1.68 -5.55
CA MET A 24 -0.32 -2.69 -4.97
C MET A 24 -0.93 -3.56 -6.09
N SER A 25 -1.25 -4.80 -5.76
CA SER A 25 -1.94 -5.72 -6.66
C SER A 25 -3.40 -5.33 -6.86
N THR A 26 -4.02 -4.73 -5.82
CA THR A 26 -5.41 -4.28 -5.86
C THR A 26 -5.48 -2.77 -5.60
N ALA A 27 -6.05 -2.03 -6.55
CA ALA A 27 -6.39 -0.62 -6.35
C ALA A 27 -7.44 -0.48 -5.24
N ARG A 28 -7.27 0.48 -4.33
CA ARG A 28 -8.14 0.63 -3.16
C ARG A 28 -8.20 2.06 -2.65
N SER A 29 -9.33 2.45 -2.06
CA SER A 29 -9.47 3.62 -1.19
C SER A 29 -9.94 3.21 0.20
N TYR A 30 -9.82 4.08 1.20
CA TYR A 30 -10.31 3.86 2.58
C TYR A 30 -9.80 2.57 3.25
N HIS A 31 -8.61 2.10 2.87
CA HIS A 31 -7.96 0.94 3.49
C HIS A 31 -7.30 1.30 4.83
N THR A 32 -6.94 0.28 5.61
CA THR A 32 -6.10 0.46 6.80
C THR A 32 -4.67 0.02 6.51
N ALA A 33 -3.68 0.81 6.93
CA ALA A 33 -2.26 0.48 6.87
C ALA A 33 -1.67 0.39 8.28
N SER A 34 -0.87 -0.63 8.58
CA SER A 34 -0.25 -0.84 9.89
C SER A 34 1.19 -1.32 9.75
N ILE A 35 2.10 -0.76 10.54
CA ILE A 35 3.50 -1.20 10.60
C ILE A 35 3.58 -2.43 11.51
N LEU A 36 4.23 -3.49 11.03
CA LEU A 36 4.47 -4.70 11.80
C LEU A 36 5.81 -4.62 12.54
N ALA A 37 6.00 -5.49 13.55
CA ALA A 37 7.19 -5.48 14.39
C ALA A 37 8.51 -5.73 13.62
N ASN A 38 8.45 -6.35 12.44
CA ASN A 38 9.59 -6.57 11.55
C ASN A 38 9.85 -5.40 10.58
N GLY A 39 9.11 -4.30 10.67
CA GLY A 39 9.26 -3.13 9.80
C GLY A 39 8.51 -3.19 8.47
N THR A 40 7.82 -4.29 8.16
CA THR A 40 6.94 -4.38 6.99
C THR A 40 5.62 -3.63 7.24
N VAL A 41 4.92 -3.26 6.17
CA VAL A 41 3.62 -2.57 6.24
C VAL A 41 2.52 -3.50 5.74
N LEU A 42 1.55 -3.80 6.60
CA LEU A 42 0.33 -4.52 6.24
C LEU A 42 -0.75 -3.53 5.81
N ILE A 43 -1.26 -3.71 4.60
CA ILE A 43 -2.47 -3.06 4.11
C ILE A 43 -3.60 -4.07 4.08
N THR A 44 -4.76 -3.68 4.61
CA THR A 44 -5.95 -4.53 4.62
C THR A 44 -7.21 -3.74 4.26
N GLY A 45 -8.10 -4.41 3.54
CA GLY A 45 -9.44 -3.93 3.25
C GLY A 45 -9.47 -2.65 2.39
N GLY A 46 -10.48 -1.84 2.63
CA GLY A 46 -10.84 -0.70 1.79
C GLY A 46 -11.88 -1.10 0.77
N GLU A 47 -12.08 -0.24 -0.22
CA GLU A 47 -13.14 -0.41 -1.21
C GLU A 47 -12.69 0.07 -2.60
N THR A 48 -13.32 -0.54 -3.60
CA THR A 48 -13.50 0.06 -4.92
C THR A 48 -14.96 0.44 -5.09
N ILE A 49 -15.61 -0.04 -6.15
CA ILE A 49 -17.07 -0.05 -6.27
C ILE A 49 -17.66 -1.04 -5.24
N GLU A 50 -16.92 -2.09 -4.92
CA GLU A 50 -17.26 -3.11 -3.93
C GLU A 50 -16.21 -3.15 -2.80
N PRO A 51 -16.58 -3.64 -1.60
CA PRO A 51 -15.63 -3.91 -0.53
C PRO A 51 -14.51 -4.86 -0.99
N ILE A 52 -13.29 -4.57 -0.56
CA ILE A 52 -12.13 -5.42 -0.85
C ILE A 52 -11.82 -6.26 0.38
N GLU A 53 -11.75 -7.58 0.20
CA GLU A 53 -11.43 -8.54 1.27
C GLU A 53 -10.02 -9.11 1.13
N THR A 54 -9.08 -8.29 0.62
CA THR A 54 -7.68 -8.70 0.43
C THR A 54 -6.73 -7.87 1.27
N SER A 55 -5.63 -8.50 1.65
CA SER A 55 -4.50 -7.82 2.28
C SER A 55 -3.20 -8.02 1.51
N GLU A 56 -2.30 -7.05 1.67
CA GLU A 56 -1.00 -7.01 1.01
C GLU A 56 0.05 -6.52 1.99
N LEU A 57 1.24 -7.12 1.94
CA LEU A 57 2.41 -6.71 2.70
C LEU A 57 3.38 -5.96 1.80
N TYR A 58 3.84 -4.81 2.25
CA TYR A 58 4.96 -4.08 1.67
C TYR A 58 6.22 -4.29 2.49
N ASP A 59 7.29 -4.73 1.83
CA ASP A 59 8.62 -4.81 2.41
C ASP A 59 9.45 -3.59 1.95
N PRO A 60 9.72 -2.61 2.84
CA PRO A 60 10.50 -1.42 2.48
C PRO A 60 11.97 -1.70 2.21
N THR A 61 12.50 -2.88 2.60
CA THR A 61 13.92 -3.22 2.38
C THR A 61 14.22 -3.61 0.94
N ILE A 62 13.21 -4.16 0.25
CA ILE A 62 13.31 -4.59 -1.15
C ILE A 62 12.32 -3.87 -2.07
N GLY A 63 11.42 -3.05 -1.53
CA GLY A 63 10.46 -2.24 -2.29
C GLY A 63 9.37 -3.06 -2.97
N LEU A 64 8.99 -4.22 -2.42
CA LEU A 64 8.04 -5.15 -3.03
C LEU A 64 6.75 -5.29 -2.23
N TRP A 65 5.65 -5.40 -2.99
CA TRP A 65 4.33 -5.78 -2.49
C TRP A 65 4.12 -7.29 -2.66
N THR A 66 3.59 -7.94 -1.64
CA THR A 66 3.20 -9.35 -1.67
C THR A 66 1.76 -9.49 -1.21
N LYS A 67 0.89 -10.09 -2.03
CA LYS A 67 -0.48 -10.41 -1.62
C LYS A 67 -0.46 -11.46 -0.51
N THR A 68 -1.19 -11.19 0.57
CA THR A 68 -1.30 -12.09 1.72
C THR A 68 -2.73 -12.07 2.22
N GLY A 69 -3.49 -13.15 2.03
CA GLY A 69 -4.93 -13.16 2.30
C GLY A 69 -5.71 -12.60 1.12
#